data_AF-A0A8B6CWS9-F1
#
_entry.id   AF-A0A8B6CWS9-F1
#
_cell.length_a   1.000
_cell.length_b   1.000
_cell.length_c   1.000
_cell.angle_alpha   90.00
_cell.angle_beta   90.00
_cell.angle_gamma   90.00
#
_symmetry.space_group_name_H-M   'P 1'
#
loop_
_entity.id
_entity.type
_entity.pdbx_description
1 polymer ?
#
loop_
_entity_poly.entity_id
_entity_poly.type
_entity_poly.pdbx_seq_one_letter_code
_entity_poly.pdbx_strand_id
1 'polypeptide(L)'
;LHKGTVSRIVSDVLTSLCNKRDEFIKWPRNVDETRGDFYRLNGFPNVLGAIDGTHVRIQAPSEDEASFVNRKGVHSVNVQAICDARDKTFLI
;
A
#
# COMPACT_ATOMS: atom_id res chain seq x y z
N LEU A 1 2.13 26.01 15.71
CA LEU A 1 0.83 25.51 15.18
C LEU A 1 0.05 24.85 16.31
N HIS A 2 -1.23 25.18 16.48
CA HIS A 2 -2.08 24.55 17.50
C HIS A 2 -2.49 23.13 17.07
N LYS A 3 -2.66 22.20 18.02
CA LYS A 3 -3.03 20.79 17.74
C LYS A 3 -4.24 20.67 16.82
N GLY A 4 -5.28 21.50 17.05
CA GLY A 4 -6.48 21.53 16.22
C GLY A 4 -6.22 21.94 14.77
N THR A 5 -5.27 22.83 14.50
CA THR A 5 -4.91 23.22 13.12
C THR A 5 -4.20 22.08 12.40
N VAL A 6 -3.25 21.41 13.06
CA VAL A 6 -2.55 20.25 12.47
C VAL A 6 -3.54 19.13 12.17
N SER A 7 -4.44 18.82 13.11
CA SER A 7 -5.45 17.78 12.91
C SER A 7 -6.33 18.03 11.69
N ARG A 8 -6.80 19.26 11.49
CA ARG A 8 -7.62 19.61 10.32
C ARG A 8 -6.84 19.46 9.01
N ILE A 9 -5.61 19.98 8.96
CA ILE A 9 -4.76 19.86 7.77
C ILE A 9 -4.52 18.40 7.42
N VAL A 10 -4.21 17.55 8.41
CA VAL A 10 -4.02 16.12 8.19
C VAL A 10 -5.31 15.49 7.65
N SER A 11 -6.46 15.76 8.25
CA SER A 11 -7.75 15.24 7.79
C SER A 11 -8.09 15.69 6.36
N ASP A 12 -7.86 16.95 6.01
CA ASP A 12 -8.16 17.51 4.70
C ASP A 12 -7.27 16.89 3.61
N VAL A 13 -5.97 16.72 3.91
CA VAL A 13 -5.03 16.04 3.01
C VAL A 13 -5.41 14.58 2.83
N LEU A 14 -5.70 13.85 3.92
CA LEU A 14 -6.12 12.45 3.85
C LEU A 14 -7.41 12.30 3.02
N THR A 15 -8.39 13.18 3.22
CA THR A 15 -9.64 13.19 2.45
C THR A 15 -9.35 13.40 0.97
N SER A 16 -8.48 14.34 0.64
CA SER A 16 -8.09 14.63 -0.76
C SER A 16 -7.38 13.44 -1.42
N LEU A 17 -6.51 12.74 -0.69
CA LEU A 17 -5.86 11.51 -1.16
C LEU A 17 -6.88 10.38 -1.37
N CYS A 18 -7.77 10.16 -0.41
CA CYS A 18 -8.83 9.14 -0.50
C CYS A 18 -9.80 9.39 -1.67
N ASN A 19 -10.04 10.65 -2.03
CA ASN A 19 -10.85 11.00 -3.20
C ASN A 19 -10.16 10.69 -4.52
N LYS A 20 -8.83 10.58 -4.52
CA LYS A 20 -8.04 10.17 -5.68
C LYS A 20 -7.79 8.66 -5.75
N ARG A 21 -8.32 7.87 -4.80
CA ARG A 21 -8.03 6.44 -4.72
C ARG A 21 -8.31 5.72 -6.04
N ASP A 22 -9.39 6.04 -6.75
CA ASP A 22 -9.76 5.33 -7.99
C ASP A 22 -8.83 5.70 -9.16
N GLU A 23 -8.00 6.73 -9.02
CA GLU A 23 -6.95 7.12 -9.97
C GLU A 23 -5.73 6.20 -9.85
N PHE A 24 -5.38 5.79 -8.62
CA PHE A 24 -4.15 5.07 -8.29
C PHE A 24 -4.35 3.60 -7.88
N ILE A 25 -5.48 3.28 -7.25
CA ILE A 25 -5.86 1.93 -6.80
C ILE A 25 -6.67 1.28 -7.91
N LYS A 26 -6.01 0.51 -8.76
CA LYS A 26 -6.64 -0.16 -9.90
C LYS A 26 -6.25 -1.63 -9.90
N TRP A 27 -7.05 -2.46 -10.56
CA TRP A 27 -6.61 -3.79 -10.96
C TRP A 27 -5.91 -3.72 -12.31
N PRO A 28 -4.87 -4.55 -12.58
CA PRO A 28 -4.31 -4.69 -13.92
C PRO A 28 -5.41 -4.98 -14.95
N ARG A 29 -5.50 -4.12 -15.96
CA ARG A 29 -6.50 -4.26 -17.05
C ARG A 29 -6.08 -5.30 -18.08
N ASN A 30 -4.77 -5.51 -18.26
CA ASN A 30 -4.22 -6.44 -19.23
C ASN A 30 -3.24 -7.41 -18.55
N VAL A 31 -3.82 -8.50 -18.05
CA VAL A 31 -3.13 -9.53 -17.26
C VAL A 31 -2.10 -10.28 -18.13
N ASP A 32 -2.42 -10.53 -19.40
CA ASP A 32 -1.51 -11.23 -20.33
C ASP A 32 -0.31 -10.36 -20.71
N GLU A 33 -0.50 -9.05 -20.87
CA GLU A 33 0.60 -8.12 -21.07
C GLU A 33 1.53 -8.09 -19.85
N THR A 34 0.96 -8.02 -18.64
CA THR A 34 1.73 -8.03 -17.39
C THR A 34 2.56 -9.30 -17.26
N ARG A 35 1.95 -10.48 -17.53
CA ARG A 35 2.65 -11.77 -17.58
C ARG A 35 3.82 -11.73 -18.56
N GLY A 36 3.57 -11.23 -19.77
CA GLY A 36 4.58 -11.11 -20.82
C GLY A 36 5.72 -10.17 -20.42
N ASP A 37 5.42 -9.06 -19.74
CA ASP A 37 6.42 -8.10 -19.28
C ASP A 37 7.34 -8.68 -18.22
N PHE A 38 6.81 -9.36 -17.19
CA PHE A 38 7.64 -10.02 -16.18
C PHE A 38 8.54 -11.11 -16.78
N TYR A 39 8.00 -11.88 -17.73
CA TYR A 39 8.78 -12.88 -18.45
C TYR A 39 9.90 -12.23 -19.29
N ARG A 40 9.62 -11.11 -19.98
CA ARG A 40 10.66 -10.37 -20.73
C ARG A 40 11.72 -9.74 -19.83
N LEU A 41 11.33 -9.24 -18.66
CA LEU A 41 12.22 -8.52 -17.75
C LEU A 41 13.24 -9.47 -17.10
N ASN A 42 12.79 -10.62 -16.58
CA ASN A 42 13.64 -11.53 -15.81
C ASN A 42 13.29 -13.02 -15.97
N GLY A 43 12.49 -13.40 -16.97
CA GLY A 43 12.15 -14.80 -17.25
C GLY A 43 11.16 -15.43 -16.28
N PHE A 44 10.51 -14.65 -15.40
CA PHE A 44 9.51 -15.18 -14.46
C PHE A 44 8.17 -15.41 -15.18
N PRO A 45 7.74 -16.67 -15.37
CA PRO A 45 6.48 -16.95 -16.05
C PRO A 45 5.30 -16.71 -15.11
N ASN A 46 4.15 -16.36 -15.68
CA ASN A 46 2.87 -16.30 -14.96
C ASN A 46 2.78 -15.29 -13.80
N VAL A 47 3.66 -14.27 -13.77
CA VAL A 47 3.62 -13.21 -12.76
C VAL A 47 2.63 -12.11 -13.16
N LEU A 48 1.76 -11.75 -12.23
CA LEU A 48 0.75 -10.68 -12.43
C LEU A 48 1.07 -9.40 -11.64
N GLY A 49 2.08 -9.46 -10.79
CA GLY A 49 2.58 -8.35 -10.01
C GLY A 49 3.62 -8.80 -9.00
N ALA A 50 4.44 -7.88 -8.55
CA ALA A 50 5.33 -8.06 -7.40
C ALA A 50 4.72 -7.34 -6.20
N ILE A 51 4.68 -8.01 -5.04
CA ILE A 51 4.14 -7.45 -3.80
C ILE A 51 5.26 -7.18 -2.80
N ASP A 52 5.20 -6.04 -2.15
CA ASP A 52 6.02 -5.73 -0.98
C ASP A 52 5.20 -5.02 0.10
N GLY A 53 5.66 -5.13 1.34
CA GLY A 53 4.99 -4.60 2.53
C GLY A 53 5.94 -3.80 3.41
N THR A 54 5.46 -2.67 3.93
CA THR A 54 6.19 -1.86 4.91
C THR A 54 5.38 -1.72 6.19
N HIS A 55 6.03 -1.99 7.32
CA HIS A 55 5.46 -1.75 8.64
C HIS A 55 5.57 -0.27 9.02
N VAL A 56 4.42 0.40 9.12
CA VAL A 56 4.31 1.75 9.65
C VAL A 56 4.06 1.66 11.15
N ARG A 57 4.99 2.20 11.96
CA ARG A 57 4.82 2.22 13.42
C ARG A 57 3.61 3.03 13.82
N ILE A 58 2.85 2.51 14.77
CA ILE A 58 1.70 3.19 15.36
C ILE A 58 1.84 3.25 16.88
N GLN A 59 1.05 4.10 17.51
CA GLN A 59 0.80 3.97 18.94
C GLN A 59 -0.02 2.70 19.17
N ALA A 60 0.25 1.99 20.27
CA ALA A 60 -0.50 0.81 20.64
C ALA A 60 -2.00 1.16 20.70
N PRO A 61 -2.85 0.47 19.93
CA PRO A 61 -4.28 0.72 19.99
C PRO A 61 -4.84 0.24 21.32
N SER A 62 -5.93 0.87 21.79
CA SER A 62 -6.60 0.47 23.03
C SER A 62 -7.44 -0.79 22.87
N GLU A 63 -7.84 -1.10 21.64
CA GLU A 63 -8.62 -2.27 21.28
C GLU A 63 -7.75 -3.20 20.42
N ASP A 64 -7.83 -4.50 20.70
CA ASP A 64 -7.13 -5.55 19.94
C ASP A 64 -5.63 -5.29 19.71
N GLU A 65 -4.96 -4.74 20.73
CA GLU A 65 -3.54 -4.34 20.69
C GLU A 65 -2.61 -5.42 20.13
N ALA A 66 -2.85 -6.68 20.50
CA ALA A 66 -2.03 -7.81 20.12
C ALA A 66 -1.99 -8.03 18.59
N SER A 67 -3.07 -7.69 17.87
CA SER A 67 -3.14 -7.78 16.41
C SER A 67 -2.21 -6.80 15.69
N PHE A 68 -1.71 -5.78 16.39
CA PHE A 68 -0.82 -4.77 15.83
C PHE A 68 0.65 -5.00 16.22
N VAL A 69 0.96 -6.04 17.00
CA VAL A 69 2.34 -6.37 17.36
C VAL A 69 2.99 -7.17 16.23
N ASN A 70 4.00 -6.59 15.59
CA ASN A 70 4.74 -7.28 14.54
C ASN A 70 5.74 -8.32 15.10
N ARG A 71 6.39 -9.09 14.21
CA ARG A 71 7.43 -10.06 14.57
C ARG A 71 8.58 -9.50 15.42
N LYS A 72 8.83 -8.19 15.37
CA LYS A 72 9.87 -7.50 16.16
C LYS A 72 9.37 -7.02 17.53
N GLY A 73 8.15 -7.36 17.92
CA GLY A 73 7.54 -6.93 19.18
C GLY A 73 7.16 -5.45 19.21
N VAL A 74 6.92 -4.83 18.04
CA VAL A 74 6.57 -3.41 17.93
C VAL A 74 5.20 -3.23 17.29
N HIS A 75 4.42 -2.28 17.81
CA HIS A 75 3.13 -1.89 17.23
C HIS A 75 3.30 -1.25 15.86
N SER A 76 2.68 -1.85 14.84
CA SER A 76 2.72 -1.34 13.48
C SER A 76 1.58 -1.89 12.63
N VAL A 77 1.19 -1.13 11.61
CA VAL A 77 0.32 -1.60 10.53
C VAL A 77 1.19 -2.00 9.35
N ASN A 78 0.97 -3.19 8.79
CA ASN A 78 1.59 -3.59 7.53
C ASN A 78 0.82 -2.94 6.37
N VAL A 79 1.48 -2.07 5.62
CA VAL A 79 0.94 -1.45 4.40
C VAL A 79 1.56 -2.16 3.21
N GLN A 80 0.73 -2.69 2.31
CA GLN A 80 1.20 -3.46 1.16
C GLN A 80 0.91 -2.74 -0.15
N ALA A 81 1.77 -2.96 -1.13
CA ALA A 81 1.60 -2.47 -2.48
C ALA A 81 2.02 -3.55 -3.47
N ILE A 82 1.30 -3.63 -4.58
CA ILE A 82 1.64 -4.49 -5.72
C ILE A 82 2.08 -3.58 -6.87
N CYS A 83 3.04 -4.00 -7.68
CA CYS A 83 3.37 -3.33 -8.94
C CYS A 83 3.37 -4.30 -10.12
N ASP A 84 3.10 -3.78 -11.33
CA ASP A 84 3.44 -4.49 -12.56
C ASP A 84 4.95 -4.36 -12.89
N ALA A 85 5.38 -5.06 -13.94
CA ALA A 85 6.76 -5.01 -14.43
C ALA A 85 7.15 -3.66 -15.09
N ARG A 86 6.23 -2.68 -15.12
CA ARG A 86 6.43 -1.33 -15.66
C ARG A 86 6.19 -0.25 -14.60
N ASP A 87 6.36 -0.62 -13.33
CA ASP A 87 6.26 0.26 -12.15
C ASP A 87 4.89 0.91 -11.91
N LYS A 88 3.80 0.36 -12.45
CA LYS A 88 2.45 0.81 -12.08
C LYS A 88 1.98 0.11 -10.81
N THR A 89 1.65 0.88 -9.78
CA THR A 89 1.19 0.37 -8.50
C THR A 89 -0.30 0.00 -8.53
N PHE A 90 -0.63 -1.14 -7.94
CA PHE A 90 -1.96 -1.59 -7.55
C PHE A 90 -1.93 -1.76 -6.02
N LEU A 91 -2.70 -0.96 -5.28
CA LEU A 91 -2.79 -1.13 -3.83
C LEU A 91 -3.89 -2.15 -3.51
N ILE A 92 -3.64 -3.05 -2.56
CA ILE A 92 -4.66 -3.88 -1.89
C ILE A 92 -4.63 -3.50 -0.42
#